data_AF-A0A7W0NUK9-F1
#
_entry.id   AF-A0A7W0NUK9-F1
#
_cell.length_a   1.000
_cell.length_b   1.000
_cell.length_c   1.000
_cell.angle_alpha   90.00
_cell.angle_beta   90.00
_cell.angle_gamma   90.00
#
_symmetry.space_group_name_H-M   'P 1'
#
loop_
_entity.id
_entity.type
_entity.pdbx_description
1 polymer ?
#
loop_
_entity_poly.entity_id
_entity_poly.type
_entity_poly.pdbx_seq_one_letter_code
_entity_poly.pdbx_strand_id
1 'polypeptide(L)'
;ADTAFYQSLPKSTAWDYPVEEIRRYLENEYTTRVAQGGLKVYTTINVEAQKIATKVIRERLRTFDRGRRWRSDYQNILIDAEDQPLTDEKEISNKLTSFKHADWYGDEYEEGEFIKGLVVRANAASDEVGIRFGKYKAVVTAANMGRSGKRPREELKPGFLAEFLVKKVDNENQILEVDLTQVPEIQASLVSINAKNGEVVAMVGGYDFHTSKFNNATQGLRQTGSAYKPFIYTAAVEDGMTPDMLVSGAPIKRGGWMPHNFDGSTSHANVPMKIALAKSYNLAAVHLLEQVGIQAGGQMVRRFGITNPMAPSLPSALGASEASLLEMTSAYSAFPNKGVRVHPHLIRKVYSRDGTLLEESKNVTSKVTNEYVALTMVEMMRGVVNGGTASGAAAAGQPLAGKTGTVNDHTDVWFIGYTPTYATGVWMGNPERKESLGRGMTGGVGALPFFNAFMNAFMKDKPKESFPSVPPIPAEIKTLMERNKREELEKLEKADQAAIRSGATDSSGSSSATGSVPAAPAATAGSDSTGTAADPPKPNPSSDNPPPIKPAITQPTTREPDPKPAEVPEGKKPKGKKGDG
;
A
#
# COMPACT_ATOMS: atom_id res chain seq x y z
N ALA A 1 -15.10 -37.69 -15.65
CA ALA A 1 -14.43 -37.58 -14.34
C ALA A 1 -12.91 -37.45 -14.44
N ASP A 2 -12.29 -37.41 -15.64
CA ASP A 2 -10.83 -37.24 -15.82
C ASP A 2 -10.43 -36.07 -16.73
N THR A 3 -11.16 -34.95 -16.66
CA THR A 3 -10.78 -33.69 -17.35
C THR A 3 -10.82 -32.48 -16.41
N ALA A 4 -10.90 -32.72 -15.10
CA ALA A 4 -11.10 -31.68 -14.08
C ALA A 4 -9.81 -31.19 -13.40
N PHE A 5 -8.63 -31.66 -13.82
CA PHE A 5 -7.37 -31.23 -13.23
C PHE A 5 -6.54 -30.41 -14.22
N TYR A 6 -6.46 -29.11 -13.93
CA TYR A 6 -5.61 -28.10 -14.56
C TYR A 6 -5.81 -27.90 -16.07
N GLN A 7 -6.79 -27.07 -16.43
CA GLN A 7 -6.59 -26.22 -17.60
C GLN A 7 -5.36 -25.35 -17.33
N SER A 8 -4.36 -25.42 -18.20
CA SER A 8 -3.23 -24.48 -18.21
C SER A 8 -3.81 -23.07 -18.18
N LEU A 9 -3.61 -22.36 -17.06
CA LEU A 9 -4.07 -21.00 -16.91
C LEU A 9 -3.32 -20.12 -17.92
N PRO A 10 -3.97 -19.16 -18.58
CA PRO A 10 -3.29 -18.24 -19.47
C PRO A 10 -2.24 -17.40 -18.69
N LYS A 11 -1.34 -16.74 -19.41
CA LYS A 11 -0.43 -15.74 -18.84
C LYS A 11 -1.19 -14.74 -17.97
N SER A 12 -0.57 -14.25 -16.89
CA SER A 12 -1.24 -13.30 -16.02
C SER A 12 -1.55 -12.02 -16.80
N THR A 13 -2.83 -11.68 -16.84
CA THR A 13 -3.33 -10.52 -17.57
C THR A 13 -3.50 -9.33 -16.65
N ALA A 14 -3.75 -8.16 -17.25
CA ALA A 14 -4.13 -6.97 -16.48
C ALA A 14 -5.45 -7.15 -15.71
N TRP A 15 -6.23 -8.20 -15.98
CA TRP A 15 -7.58 -8.35 -15.47
C TRP A 15 -7.70 -9.31 -14.28
N ASP A 16 -6.66 -10.10 -13.99
CA ASP A 16 -6.82 -11.25 -13.09
C ASP A 16 -7.21 -10.83 -11.66
N TYR A 17 -6.52 -9.83 -11.08
CA TYR A 17 -6.86 -9.32 -9.75
C TYR A 17 -8.29 -8.77 -9.65
N PRO A 18 -8.75 -7.83 -10.50
CA PRO A 18 -10.12 -7.34 -10.40
C PRO A 18 -11.16 -8.41 -10.73
N VAL A 19 -10.89 -9.30 -11.70
CA VAL A 19 -11.80 -10.42 -12.02
C VAL A 19 -11.93 -11.39 -10.86
N GLU A 20 -10.83 -11.72 -10.20
CA GLU A 20 -10.82 -12.60 -9.03
C GLU A 20 -11.58 -11.98 -7.85
N GLU A 21 -11.41 -10.68 -7.59
CA GLU A 21 -12.21 -9.99 -6.56
C GLU A 21 -13.70 -9.98 -6.88
N ILE A 22 -14.07 -9.76 -8.14
CA ILE A 22 -15.46 -9.83 -8.59
C ILE A 22 -16.00 -11.26 -8.44
N ARG A 23 -15.23 -12.28 -8.81
CA ARG A 23 -15.61 -13.69 -8.63
C ARG A 23 -15.89 -13.99 -7.16
N ARG A 24 -14.99 -13.59 -6.25
CA ARG A 24 -15.14 -13.75 -4.80
C ARG A 24 -16.37 -13.02 -4.27
N TYR A 25 -16.61 -11.80 -4.72
CA TYR A 25 -17.82 -11.04 -4.37
C TYR A 25 -19.09 -11.79 -4.79
N LEU A 26 -19.16 -12.21 -6.06
CA LEU A 26 -20.34 -12.87 -6.59
C LEU A 26 -20.61 -14.21 -5.91
N GLU A 27 -19.57 -15.00 -5.58
CA GLU A 27 -19.75 -16.26 -4.86
C GLU A 27 -20.32 -16.07 -3.45
N ASN A 28 -19.93 -14.99 -2.78
CA ASN A 28 -20.45 -14.64 -1.46
C ASN A 28 -21.92 -14.19 -1.55
N GLU A 29 -22.28 -13.40 -2.56
CA GLU A 29 -23.63 -12.81 -2.70
C GLU A 29 -24.64 -13.78 -3.33
N TYR A 30 -24.26 -14.47 -4.41
CA TYR A 30 -25.16 -15.26 -5.27
C TYR A 30 -24.94 -16.79 -5.16
N THR A 31 -24.14 -17.28 -4.20
CA THR A 31 -23.74 -18.69 -3.96
C THR A 31 -22.69 -19.29 -4.92
N THR A 32 -22.19 -20.49 -4.62
CA THR A 32 -21.11 -21.19 -5.35
C THR A 32 -21.46 -21.58 -6.80
N ARG A 33 -22.70 -21.36 -7.25
CA ARG A 33 -23.16 -21.64 -8.62
C ARG A 33 -23.02 -20.47 -9.59
N VAL A 34 -22.34 -19.38 -9.22
CA VAL A 34 -22.06 -18.22 -10.09
C VAL A 34 -21.47 -18.63 -11.44
N ALA A 35 -20.53 -19.59 -11.44
CA ALA A 35 -19.92 -20.11 -12.67
C ALA A 35 -20.91 -20.84 -13.60
N GLN A 36 -22.04 -21.33 -13.07
CA GLN A 36 -23.08 -22.05 -13.80
C GLN A 36 -24.26 -21.16 -14.23
N GLY A 37 -24.40 -19.98 -13.62
CA GLY A 37 -25.54 -19.08 -13.84
C GLY A 37 -25.49 -18.27 -15.13
N GLY A 38 -24.34 -18.21 -15.80
CA GLY A 38 -24.16 -17.45 -17.04
C GLY A 38 -24.37 -15.93 -16.86
N LEU A 39 -23.97 -15.40 -15.70
CA LEU A 39 -24.14 -13.99 -15.35
C LEU A 39 -23.34 -13.07 -16.30
N LYS A 40 -23.91 -11.91 -16.64
CA LYS A 40 -23.21 -10.83 -17.33
C LYS A 40 -22.90 -9.71 -16.34
N VAL A 41 -21.61 -9.52 -16.06
CA VAL A 41 -21.14 -8.58 -15.04
C VAL A 41 -20.49 -7.38 -15.72
N TYR A 42 -21.02 -6.19 -15.47
CA TYR A 42 -20.48 -4.93 -15.96
C TYR A 42 -19.70 -4.27 -14.84
N THR A 43 -18.40 -4.12 -15.02
CA THR A 43 -17.48 -3.67 -13.96
C THR A 43 -17.24 -2.16 -14.03
N THR A 44 -16.61 -1.62 -13.00
CA THR A 44 -16.15 -0.22 -12.92
C THR A 44 -14.76 0.00 -13.51
N ILE A 45 -14.02 -1.08 -13.77
CA ILE A 45 -12.64 -1.05 -14.25
C ILE A 45 -12.55 -0.30 -15.58
N ASN A 46 -11.68 0.70 -15.62
CA ASN A 46 -11.32 1.39 -16.83
C ASN A 46 -10.20 0.62 -17.53
N VAL A 47 -10.43 0.22 -18.78
CA VAL A 47 -9.51 -0.62 -19.56
C VAL A 47 -8.12 -0.02 -19.69
N GLU A 48 -8.02 1.28 -19.97
CA GLU A 48 -6.74 1.97 -20.14
C GLU A 48 -6.02 2.12 -18.80
N ALA A 49 -6.73 2.56 -17.77
CA ALA A 49 -6.18 2.72 -16.42
C ALA A 49 -5.62 1.39 -15.90
N GLN A 50 -6.37 0.30 -16.06
CA GLN A 50 -5.95 -1.01 -15.60
C GLN A 50 -4.68 -1.49 -16.32
N LYS A 51 -4.61 -1.36 -17.65
CA LYS A 51 -3.41 -1.70 -18.42
C LYS A 51 -2.20 -0.88 -17.98
N ILE A 52 -2.37 0.42 -17.78
CA ILE A 52 -1.31 1.30 -17.28
C ILE A 52 -0.86 0.85 -15.89
N ALA A 53 -1.79 0.61 -14.97
CA ALA A 53 -1.49 0.19 -13.61
C ALA A 53 -0.67 -1.11 -13.57
N THR A 54 -1.11 -2.15 -14.30
CA THR A 54 -0.39 -3.43 -14.37
C THR A 54 1.00 -3.26 -14.95
N LYS A 55 1.14 -2.50 -16.04
CA LYS A 55 2.43 -2.21 -16.67
C LYS A 55 3.38 -1.51 -15.69
N VAL A 56 2.90 -0.45 -15.04
CA VAL A 56 3.68 0.34 -14.07
C VAL A 56 4.17 -0.52 -12.91
N ILE A 57 3.30 -1.34 -12.32
CA ILE A 57 3.67 -2.23 -11.21
C ILE A 57 4.77 -3.21 -11.64
N ARG A 58 4.59 -3.88 -12.78
CA ARG A 58 5.58 -4.85 -13.28
C ARG A 58 6.94 -4.20 -13.59
N GLU A 59 6.95 -3.11 -14.35
CA GLU A 59 8.19 -2.45 -14.77
C GLU A 59 8.96 -1.85 -13.59
N ARG A 60 8.26 -1.20 -12.66
CA ARG A 60 8.89 -0.53 -11.51
C ARG A 60 9.40 -1.53 -10.48
N LEU A 61 8.68 -2.62 -10.21
CA LEU A 61 9.19 -3.70 -9.35
C LEU A 61 10.44 -4.36 -9.94
N ARG A 62 10.48 -4.59 -11.25
CA ARG A 62 11.70 -5.07 -11.92
C ARG A 62 12.85 -4.08 -11.82
N THR A 63 12.58 -2.80 -12.03
CA THR A 63 13.58 -1.74 -11.89
C THR A 63 14.15 -1.70 -10.47
N PHE A 64 13.29 -1.86 -9.47
CA PHE A 64 13.71 -1.93 -8.07
C PHE A 64 14.53 -3.19 -7.77
N ASP A 65 14.08 -4.37 -8.22
CA ASP A 65 14.79 -5.65 -8.00
C ASP A 65 16.17 -5.68 -8.69
N ARG A 66 16.35 -4.92 -9.78
CA ARG A 66 17.66 -4.69 -10.41
C ARG A 66 18.71 -4.07 -9.47
N GLY A 67 18.29 -3.34 -8.44
CA GLY A 67 19.18 -2.80 -7.41
C GLY A 67 19.47 -3.77 -6.26
N ARG A 68 18.77 -4.92 -6.20
CA ARG A 68 18.89 -5.90 -5.12
C ARG A 68 19.86 -7.04 -5.48
N ARG A 69 20.24 -7.82 -4.47
CA ARG A 69 21.08 -9.01 -4.65
C ARG A 69 20.41 -10.02 -5.57
N TRP A 70 21.24 -10.75 -6.31
CA TRP A 70 20.81 -11.97 -6.97
C TRP A 70 20.54 -13.06 -5.92
N ARG A 71 19.43 -13.78 -6.02
CA ARG A 71 18.92 -14.70 -4.99
C ARG A 71 19.14 -16.17 -5.33
N SER A 72 19.23 -16.54 -6.60
CA SER A 72 19.31 -17.95 -7.02
C SER A 72 18.18 -18.81 -6.44
N ASP A 73 16.99 -18.23 -6.35
CA ASP A 73 15.82 -18.84 -5.74
C ASP A 73 14.88 -19.32 -6.84
N TYR A 74 14.84 -20.64 -7.02
CA TYR A 74 14.08 -21.30 -8.07
C TYR A 74 13.21 -22.39 -7.46
N GLN A 75 11.96 -22.45 -7.89
CA GLN A 75 11.11 -23.59 -7.59
C GLN A 75 11.68 -24.84 -8.26
N ASN A 76 11.91 -25.89 -7.47
CA ASN A 76 12.28 -27.20 -7.99
C ASN A 76 11.05 -28.08 -8.14
N ILE A 77 10.76 -28.53 -9.36
CA ILE A 77 9.62 -29.41 -9.61
C ILE A 77 9.93 -30.89 -9.31
N LEU A 78 11.20 -31.26 -9.19
CA LEU A 78 11.64 -32.64 -8.98
C LEU A 78 11.67 -33.02 -7.49
N ILE A 79 10.56 -32.75 -6.82
CA ILE A 79 10.29 -33.15 -5.44
C ILE A 79 9.02 -34.01 -5.38
N ASP A 80 8.92 -34.89 -4.40
CA ASP A 80 7.74 -35.70 -4.10
C ASP A 80 6.69 -34.93 -3.25
N ALA A 81 5.69 -35.63 -2.72
CA ALA A 81 4.61 -35.03 -1.92
C ALA A 81 5.08 -34.60 -0.52
N GLU A 82 6.23 -35.10 -0.08
CA GLU A 82 6.89 -34.84 1.20
C GLU A 82 8.09 -33.88 1.05
N ASP A 83 8.14 -33.14 -0.07
CA ASP A 83 9.20 -32.19 -0.43
C ASP A 83 10.61 -32.82 -0.52
N GLN A 84 10.72 -34.14 -0.71
CA GLN A 84 12.00 -34.82 -0.89
C GLN A 84 12.40 -34.90 -2.38
N PRO A 85 13.69 -34.84 -2.72
CA PRO A 85 14.14 -34.97 -4.11
C PRO A 85 13.76 -36.31 -4.72
N LEU A 86 13.21 -36.28 -5.93
CA LEU A 86 12.97 -37.49 -6.73
C LEU A 86 14.31 -38.16 -7.08
N THR A 87 14.34 -39.49 -6.98
CA THR A 87 15.55 -40.30 -7.27
C THR A 87 15.37 -41.27 -8.44
N ASP A 88 14.13 -41.62 -8.80
CA ASP A 88 13.84 -42.49 -9.93
C ASP A 88 13.99 -41.76 -11.27
N GLU A 89 14.89 -42.25 -12.13
CA GLU A 89 15.22 -41.60 -13.40
C GLU A 89 14.02 -41.53 -14.36
N LYS A 90 13.15 -42.55 -14.35
CA LYS A 90 11.98 -42.60 -15.23
C LYS A 90 10.94 -41.59 -14.77
N GLU A 91 10.72 -41.47 -13.47
CA GLU A 91 9.85 -40.47 -12.88
C GLU A 91 10.35 -39.05 -13.16
N ILE A 92 11.64 -38.79 -12.95
CA ILE A 92 12.28 -37.49 -13.28
C ILE A 92 12.05 -37.14 -14.75
N SER A 93 12.36 -38.06 -15.67
CA SER A 93 12.19 -37.85 -17.11
C SER A 93 10.73 -37.58 -17.50
N ASN A 94 9.80 -38.35 -16.93
CA ASN A 94 8.37 -38.16 -17.13
C ASN A 94 7.89 -36.80 -16.62
N LYS A 95 8.35 -36.38 -15.43
CA LYS A 95 7.97 -35.09 -14.83
C LYS A 95 8.51 -33.92 -15.64
N LEU A 96 9.78 -33.96 -16.06
CA LEU A 96 10.39 -32.93 -16.90
C LEU A 96 9.68 -32.78 -18.25
N THR A 97 9.21 -33.88 -18.84
CA THR A 97 8.54 -33.88 -20.15
C THR A 97 7.07 -33.47 -20.06
N SER A 98 6.35 -33.96 -19.04
CA SER A 98 4.91 -33.72 -18.88
C SER A 98 4.57 -32.37 -18.22
N PHE A 99 5.51 -31.75 -17.50
CA PHE A 99 5.26 -30.49 -16.80
C PHE A 99 4.73 -29.39 -17.73
N LYS A 100 3.79 -28.59 -17.24
CA LYS A 100 3.19 -27.45 -17.93
C LYS A 100 3.22 -26.23 -17.00
N HIS A 101 3.41 -25.06 -17.60
CA HIS A 101 3.36 -23.79 -16.89
C HIS A 101 2.33 -22.86 -17.56
N ALA A 102 1.73 -21.96 -16.78
CA ALA A 102 0.74 -21.00 -17.26
C ALA A 102 1.28 -20.10 -18.38
N ASP A 103 2.53 -19.65 -18.24
CA ASP A 103 3.21 -18.80 -19.22
C ASP A 103 3.36 -19.43 -20.62
N TRP A 104 3.18 -20.75 -20.74
CA TRP A 104 3.32 -21.47 -22.01
C TRP A 104 1.99 -21.68 -22.72
N TYR A 105 0.90 -21.13 -22.17
CA TYR A 105 -0.41 -21.25 -22.79
C TYR A 105 -0.43 -20.55 -24.16
N GLY A 106 -0.97 -21.25 -25.17
CA GLY A 106 -1.03 -20.78 -26.55
C GLY A 106 0.27 -20.93 -27.36
N ASP A 107 1.40 -21.20 -26.70
CA ASP A 107 2.74 -21.23 -27.33
C ASP A 107 3.01 -19.96 -28.19
N GLU A 108 2.52 -18.81 -27.75
CA GLU A 108 2.74 -17.50 -28.35
C GLU A 108 3.69 -16.71 -27.44
N TYR A 109 4.82 -16.24 -27.98
CA TYR A 109 5.83 -15.50 -27.23
C TYR A 109 6.18 -14.21 -27.96
N GLU A 110 6.46 -13.15 -27.21
CA GLU A 110 6.84 -11.85 -27.75
C GLU A 110 8.22 -11.41 -27.25
N GLU A 111 8.96 -10.67 -28.07
CA GLU A 111 10.22 -10.06 -27.63
C GLU A 111 9.97 -9.05 -26.49
N GLY A 112 10.82 -9.08 -25.47
CA GLY A 112 10.67 -8.26 -24.27
C GLY A 112 9.77 -8.88 -23.20
N GLU A 113 9.13 -10.01 -23.49
CA GLU A 113 8.30 -10.73 -22.52
C GLU A 113 9.15 -11.43 -21.45
N PHE A 114 8.61 -11.52 -20.24
CA PHE A 114 9.21 -12.31 -19.17
C PHE A 114 8.38 -13.56 -18.90
N ILE A 115 9.02 -14.73 -18.97
CA ILE A 115 8.36 -16.03 -18.88
C ILE A 115 9.18 -16.99 -18.01
N LYS A 116 8.52 -17.90 -17.30
CA LYS A 116 9.20 -19.00 -16.63
C LYS A 116 9.60 -20.10 -17.59
N GLY A 117 10.82 -20.60 -17.48
CA GLY A 117 11.37 -21.70 -18.27
C GLY A 117 11.82 -22.85 -17.38
N LEU A 118 11.52 -24.07 -17.80
CA LEU A 118 11.93 -25.27 -17.08
C LEU A 118 13.31 -25.72 -17.55
N VAL A 119 14.25 -25.83 -16.62
CA VAL A 119 15.56 -26.43 -16.89
C VAL A 119 15.37 -27.94 -17.06
N VAL A 120 15.69 -28.45 -18.26
CA VAL A 120 15.51 -29.88 -18.59
C VAL A 120 16.83 -30.64 -18.66
N ARG A 121 17.94 -29.95 -18.93
CA ARG A 121 19.28 -30.58 -19.01
C ARG A 121 20.39 -29.56 -18.78
N ALA A 122 21.53 -30.02 -18.25
CA ALA A 122 22.77 -29.26 -18.20
C ALA A 122 23.88 -30.10 -18.84
N ASN A 123 24.62 -29.53 -19.80
CA ASN A 123 25.74 -30.19 -20.46
C ASN A 123 27.06 -29.81 -19.76
N ALA A 124 27.70 -30.80 -19.13
CA ALA A 124 28.94 -30.58 -18.40
C ALA A 124 30.14 -30.17 -19.29
N ALA A 125 30.15 -30.60 -20.56
CA ALA A 125 31.27 -30.35 -21.48
C ALA A 125 31.23 -28.93 -22.07
N SER A 126 30.05 -28.43 -22.43
CA SER A 126 29.87 -27.10 -23.03
C SER A 126 29.45 -26.01 -22.03
N ASP A 127 29.14 -26.36 -20.78
CA ASP A 127 28.56 -25.44 -19.76
C ASP A 127 27.26 -24.77 -20.25
N GLU A 128 26.50 -25.49 -21.06
CA GLU A 128 25.22 -25.06 -21.62
C GLU A 128 24.05 -25.71 -20.90
N VAL A 129 22.97 -24.95 -20.73
CA VAL A 129 21.75 -25.42 -20.08
C VAL A 129 20.58 -25.35 -21.05
N GLY A 130 19.86 -26.46 -21.21
CA GLY A 130 18.66 -26.53 -22.05
C GLY A 130 17.42 -26.16 -21.25
N ILE A 131 16.65 -25.20 -21.76
CA ILE A 131 15.41 -24.71 -21.17
C ILE A 131 14.23 -25.06 -22.08
N ARG A 132 13.10 -25.42 -21.48
CA ARG A 132 11.85 -25.72 -22.17
C ARG A 132 10.76 -24.69 -21.83
N PHE A 133 10.06 -24.23 -22.86
CA PHE A 133 8.93 -23.30 -22.81
C PHE A 133 7.77 -23.86 -23.66
N GLY A 134 7.01 -24.80 -23.10
CA GLY A 134 5.99 -25.51 -23.89
C GLY A 134 6.64 -26.32 -25.02
N LYS A 135 6.29 -26.00 -26.28
CA LYS A 135 6.95 -26.60 -27.46
C LYS A 135 8.31 -25.95 -27.81
N TYR A 136 8.56 -24.73 -27.31
CA TYR A 136 9.79 -24.01 -27.59
C TYR A 136 10.93 -24.42 -26.66
N LYS A 137 12.16 -24.19 -27.13
CA LYS A 137 13.38 -24.48 -26.38
C LYS A 137 14.35 -23.31 -26.46
N ALA A 138 15.22 -23.20 -25.45
CA ALA A 138 16.36 -22.29 -25.48
C ALA A 138 17.62 -23.01 -24.98
N VAL A 139 18.78 -22.51 -25.39
CA VAL A 139 20.08 -22.89 -24.83
C VAL A 139 20.65 -21.67 -24.12
N VAL A 140 20.91 -21.83 -22.83
CA VAL A 140 21.47 -20.78 -21.97
C VAL A 140 22.95 -21.04 -21.79
N THR A 141 23.75 -20.05 -22.19
CA THR A 141 25.21 -20.03 -22.04
C THR A 141 25.62 -18.95 -21.03
N ALA A 142 26.92 -18.80 -20.79
CA ALA A 142 27.44 -17.72 -19.93
C ALA A 142 26.98 -16.31 -20.39
N ALA A 143 26.80 -16.09 -21.70
CA ALA A 143 26.32 -14.81 -22.23
C ALA A 143 24.87 -14.49 -21.83
N ASN A 144 24.08 -15.52 -21.53
CA ASN A 144 22.65 -15.41 -21.22
C ASN A 144 22.36 -15.34 -19.72
N MET A 145 23.39 -15.36 -18.85
CA MET A 145 23.21 -15.42 -17.40
C MET A 145 22.79 -14.09 -16.75
N GLY A 146 22.62 -13.04 -17.56
CA GLY A 146 22.16 -11.74 -17.10
C GLY A 146 22.99 -11.22 -15.92
N ARG A 147 22.30 -10.88 -14.81
CA ARG A 147 22.95 -10.35 -13.59
C ARG A 147 23.48 -11.42 -12.65
N SER A 148 23.19 -12.70 -12.88
CA SER A 148 23.65 -13.78 -12.01
C SER A 148 25.17 -13.81 -11.95
N GLY A 149 25.83 -13.66 -13.10
CA GLY A 149 27.30 -13.72 -13.25
C GLY A 149 27.90 -15.10 -12.91
N LYS A 150 27.08 -16.07 -12.51
CA LYS A 150 27.46 -17.44 -12.21
C LYS A 150 27.49 -18.30 -13.46
N ARG A 151 28.12 -19.45 -13.36
CA ARG A 151 28.15 -20.45 -14.44
C ARG A 151 26.78 -21.08 -14.63
N PRO A 152 26.29 -21.24 -15.87
CA PRO A 152 24.96 -21.78 -16.15
C PRO A 152 24.69 -23.09 -15.41
N ARG A 153 25.60 -24.06 -15.45
CA ARG A 153 25.41 -25.38 -14.81
C ARG A 153 25.37 -25.34 -13.28
N GLU A 154 26.01 -24.35 -12.66
CA GLU A 154 26.07 -24.21 -11.20
C GLU A 154 24.80 -23.55 -10.66
N GLU A 155 24.21 -22.68 -11.47
CA GLU A 155 23.02 -21.90 -11.13
C GLU A 155 21.71 -22.59 -11.54
N LEU A 156 21.66 -23.21 -12.72
CA LEU A 156 20.44 -23.76 -13.33
C LEU A 156 20.52 -25.29 -13.39
N LYS A 157 19.92 -25.95 -12.40
CA LYS A 157 19.87 -27.41 -12.31
C LYS A 157 18.60 -27.97 -12.96
N PRO A 158 18.63 -29.17 -13.55
CA PRO A 158 17.43 -29.83 -14.04
C PRO A 158 16.32 -29.85 -12.98
N GLY A 159 15.08 -29.53 -13.40
CA GLY A 159 13.94 -29.39 -12.51
C GLY A 159 13.68 -27.97 -12.01
N PHE A 160 14.64 -27.05 -12.16
CA PHE A 160 14.43 -25.67 -11.74
C PHE A 160 13.54 -24.91 -12.72
N LEU A 161 12.62 -24.14 -12.16
CA LEU A 161 11.78 -23.19 -12.88
C LEU A 161 12.33 -21.77 -12.68
N ALA A 162 13.10 -21.30 -13.65
CA ALA A 162 13.74 -19.98 -13.64
C ALA A 162 12.99 -18.99 -14.54
N GLU A 163 13.10 -17.70 -14.27
CA GLU A 163 12.47 -16.66 -15.10
C GLU A 163 13.45 -16.12 -16.15
N PHE A 164 12.94 -15.90 -17.36
CA PHE A 164 13.72 -15.48 -18.50
C PHE A 164 13.07 -14.31 -19.22
N LEU A 165 13.89 -13.37 -19.70
CA LEU A 165 13.50 -12.33 -20.65
C LEU A 165 13.67 -12.88 -22.07
N VAL A 166 12.61 -12.87 -22.86
CA VAL A 166 12.65 -13.23 -24.28
C VAL A 166 13.33 -12.12 -25.06
N LYS A 167 14.43 -12.46 -25.73
CA LYS A 167 15.23 -11.56 -26.56
C LYS A 167 14.86 -11.65 -28.02
N LYS A 168 14.57 -12.86 -28.50
CA LYS A 168 14.18 -13.16 -29.87
C LYS A 168 13.32 -14.41 -29.92
N VAL A 169 12.38 -14.44 -30.86
CA VAL A 169 11.49 -15.59 -31.10
C VAL A 169 11.72 -16.12 -32.51
N ASP A 170 12.07 -17.40 -32.61
CA ASP A 170 12.14 -18.16 -33.87
C ASP A 170 10.99 -19.18 -33.89
N ASN A 171 9.89 -18.80 -34.54
CA ASN A 171 8.67 -19.61 -34.63
C ASN A 171 8.85 -20.84 -35.54
N GLU A 172 9.73 -20.77 -36.54
CA GLU A 172 9.94 -21.86 -37.51
C GLU A 172 10.65 -23.03 -36.84
N ASN A 173 11.71 -22.74 -36.08
CA ASN A 173 12.51 -23.75 -35.38
C ASN A 173 12.04 -24.01 -33.94
N GLN A 174 11.05 -23.24 -33.45
CA GLN A 174 10.58 -23.29 -32.07
C GLN A 174 11.71 -23.01 -31.06
N ILE A 175 12.52 -22.00 -31.36
CA ILE A 175 13.66 -21.60 -30.54
C ILE A 175 13.43 -20.20 -29.96
N LEU A 176 13.76 -20.02 -28.69
CA LEU A 176 13.83 -18.72 -28.05
C LEU A 176 15.27 -18.36 -27.73
N GLU A 177 15.65 -17.10 -28.01
CA GLU A 177 16.83 -16.49 -27.40
C GLU A 177 16.37 -15.80 -26.11
N VAL A 178 17.03 -16.10 -24.99
CA VAL A 178 16.59 -15.65 -23.67
C VAL A 178 17.74 -15.21 -22.78
N ASP A 179 17.47 -14.26 -21.89
CA ASP A 179 18.37 -13.87 -20.80
C ASP A 179 17.77 -14.23 -19.45
N LEU A 180 18.56 -14.84 -18.57
CA LEU A 180 18.17 -15.17 -17.21
C LEU A 180 17.87 -13.89 -16.42
N THR A 181 16.70 -13.87 -15.79
CA THR A 181 16.23 -12.79 -14.92
C THR A 181 15.71 -13.36 -13.59
N GLN A 182 15.26 -12.47 -12.72
CA GLN A 182 14.73 -12.80 -11.41
C GLN A 182 13.35 -12.17 -11.24
N VAL A 183 12.43 -12.96 -10.69
CA VAL A 183 11.10 -12.49 -10.25
C VAL A 183 11.31 -11.54 -9.07
N PRO A 184 10.72 -10.33 -9.07
CA PRO A 184 10.75 -9.44 -7.92
C PRO A 184 10.12 -10.09 -6.68
N GLU A 185 10.88 -10.16 -5.59
CA GLU A 185 10.42 -10.65 -4.27
C GLU A 185 9.55 -9.60 -3.58
N ILE A 186 9.94 -8.32 -3.69
CA ILE A 186 9.14 -7.20 -3.21
C ILE A 186 7.91 -7.05 -4.07
N GLN A 187 6.78 -6.83 -3.43
CA GLN A 187 5.51 -6.57 -4.07
C GLN A 187 5.15 -5.10 -4.00
N ALA A 188 4.25 -4.71 -4.88
CA ALA A 188 3.55 -3.44 -4.82
C ALA A 188 2.10 -3.65 -5.24
N SER A 189 1.21 -2.84 -4.71
CA SER A 189 -0.19 -2.80 -5.09
C SER A 189 -0.62 -1.38 -5.41
N LEU A 190 -1.62 -1.26 -6.28
CA LEU A 190 -2.17 0.02 -6.72
C LEU A 190 -3.70 -0.06 -6.78
N VAL A 191 -4.37 0.94 -6.22
CA VAL A 191 -5.82 1.13 -6.38
C VAL A 191 -6.07 2.56 -6.79
N SER A 192 -6.94 2.76 -7.77
CA SER A 192 -7.45 4.07 -8.15
C SER A 192 -8.97 4.09 -8.09
N ILE A 193 -9.53 5.07 -7.38
CA ILE A 193 -10.96 5.23 -7.10
C ILE A 193 -11.41 6.58 -7.66
N ASN A 194 -12.53 6.60 -8.36
CA ASN A 194 -13.24 7.85 -8.64
C ASN A 194 -13.91 8.35 -7.36
N ALA A 195 -13.43 9.46 -6.81
CA ALA A 195 -13.85 10.00 -5.53
C ALA A 195 -15.30 10.49 -5.51
N LYS A 196 -15.91 10.72 -6.69
CA LYS A 196 -17.28 11.23 -6.80
C LYS A 196 -18.34 10.13 -6.65
N ASN A 197 -18.02 8.90 -7.05
CA ASN A 197 -19.00 7.79 -7.08
C ASN A 197 -18.49 6.48 -6.44
N GLY A 198 -17.21 6.36 -6.11
CA GLY A 198 -16.64 5.16 -5.48
C GLY A 198 -16.26 4.06 -6.48
N GLU A 199 -16.30 4.34 -7.78
CA GLU A 199 -15.89 3.36 -8.78
C GLU A 199 -14.38 3.08 -8.68
N VAL A 200 -14.02 1.83 -8.46
CA VAL A 200 -12.63 1.39 -8.57
C VAL A 200 -12.27 1.26 -10.05
N VAL A 201 -11.51 2.21 -10.57
CA VAL A 201 -11.17 2.28 -12.00
C VAL A 201 -9.92 1.48 -12.35
N ALA A 202 -9.05 1.20 -11.37
CA ALA A 202 -7.91 0.30 -11.52
C ALA A 202 -7.58 -0.38 -10.18
N MET A 203 -7.20 -1.66 -10.24
CA MET A 203 -6.78 -2.46 -9.09
C MET A 203 -5.70 -3.48 -9.50
N VAL A 204 -4.54 -3.40 -8.88
CA VAL A 204 -3.45 -4.37 -9.05
C VAL A 204 -2.99 -4.82 -7.67
N GLY A 205 -3.02 -6.14 -7.42
CA GLY A 205 -2.73 -6.73 -6.12
C GLY A 205 -1.29 -7.17 -5.90
N GLY A 206 -0.46 -7.16 -6.94
CA GLY A 206 0.90 -7.66 -6.88
C GLY A 206 1.59 -7.64 -8.25
N TYR A 207 2.82 -8.15 -8.27
CA TYR A 207 3.66 -8.25 -9.45
C TYR A 207 3.04 -9.14 -10.54
N ASP A 208 2.57 -10.32 -10.14
CA ASP A 208 2.06 -11.35 -11.03
C ASP A 208 1.03 -12.24 -10.31
N PHE A 209 -0.15 -12.40 -10.90
CA PHE A 209 -1.27 -13.08 -10.26
C PHE A 209 -1.06 -14.60 -10.15
N HIS A 210 -0.36 -15.21 -11.11
CA HIS A 210 -0.10 -16.66 -11.09
C HIS A 210 1.05 -17.03 -10.18
N THR A 211 1.96 -16.09 -9.91
CA THR A 211 2.95 -16.20 -8.84
C THR A 211 2.29 -16.06 -7.47
N SER A 212 1.39 -15.07 -7.29
CA SER A 212 0.61 -14.93 -6.06
C SER A 212 -0.79 -14.39 -6.34
N LYS A 213 -1.80 -15.22 -6.04
CA LYS A 213 -3.22 -14.86 -6.12
C LYS A 213 -3.66 -13.95 -4.97
N PHE A 214 -2.81 -13.76 -3.95
CA PHE A 214 -3.11 -12.88 -2.84
C PHE A 214 -3.13 -11.43 -3.32
N ASN A 215 -4.25 -10.75 -3.11
CA ASN A 215 -4.44 -9.38 -3.52
C ASN A 215 -4.02 -8.43 -2.40
N ASN A 216 -2.79 -7.91 -2.47
CA ASN A 216 -2.29 -6.96 -1.46
C ASN A 216 -3.08 -5.64 -1.44
N ALA A 217 -3.89 -5.34 -2.45
CA ALA A 217 -4.72 -4.15 -2.45
C ALA A 217 -5.91 -4.25 -1.48
N THR A 218 -6.49 -5.45 -1.32
CA THR A 218 -7.74 -5.69 -0.59
C THR A 218 -7.53 -6.54 0.66
N GLN A 219 -6.63 -7.53 0.60
CA GLN A 219 -6.39 -8.50 1.66
C GLN A 219 -5.15 -8.16 2.50
N GLY A 220 -4.23 -7.35 1.96
CA GLY A 220 -2.98 -6.98 2.63
C GLY A 220 -3.19 -5.95 3.73
N LEU A 221 -3.50 -6.41 4.96
CA LEU A 221 -3.50 -5.56 6.14
C LEU A 221 -2.07 -5.23 6.55
N ARG A 222 -1.75 -3.93 6.60
CA ARG A 222 -0.38 -3.45 6.81
C ARG A 222 -0.38 -2.17 7.62
N GLN A 223 0.67 -1.96 8.40
CA GLN A 223 0.89 -0.66 9.06
C GLN A 223 1.02 0.43 8.01
N THR A 224 0.32 1.54 8.22
CA THR A 224 0.21 2.63 7.24
C THR A 224 1.21 3.76 7.51
N GLY A 225 1.78 3.77 8.71
CA GLY A 225 2.75 4.77 9.14
C GLY A 225 2.20 6.19 9.01
N SER A 226 3.02 7.11 8.50
CA SER A 226 2.63 8.52 8.33
C SER A 226 1.43 8.78 7.41
N ALA A 227 0.97 7.81 6.60
CA ALA A 227 -0.26 7.94 5.82
C ALA A 227 -1.52 7.95 6.71
N TYR A 228 -1.40 7.63 8.00
CA TYR A 228 -2.49 7.70 8.97
C TYR A 228 -2.72 9.10 9.54
N LYS A 229 -1.67 9.95 9.56
CA LYS A 229 -1.69 11.27 10.20
C LYS A 229 -2.83 12.17 9.72
N PRO A 230 -3.24 12.20 8.44
CA PRO A 230 -4.34 13.06 8.03
C PRO A 230 -5.63 12.87 8.82
N PHE A 231 -5.92 11.67 9.34
CA PHE A 231 -7.11 11.45 10.19
C PHE A 231 -6.98 12.14 11.56
N ILE A 232 -5.78 12.12 12.16
CA ILE A 232 -5.50 12.80 13.42
C ILE A 232 -5.58 14.32 13.24
N TYR A 233 -5.02 14.84 12.14
CA TYR A 233 -5.08 16.25 11.81
C TYR A 233 -6.51 16.69 11.44
N THR A 234 -7.30 15.82 10.81
CA THR A 234 -8.73 16.06 10.57
C THR A 234 -9.48 16.21 11.88
N ALA A 235 -9.21 15.35 12.87
CA ALA A 235 -9.80 15.47 14.20
C ALA A 235 -9.41 16.78 14.90
N ALA A 236 -8.16 17.22 14.75
CA ALA A 236 -7.70 18.52 15.28
C ALA A 236 -8.39 19.72 14.63
N VAL A 237 -8.56 19.71 13.30
CA VAL A 237 -9.29 20.79 12.59
C VAL A 237 -10.78 20.78 12.96
N GLU A 238 -11.38 19.61 13.11
CA GLU A 238 -12.78 19.48 13.56
C GLU A 238 -12.97 19.97 15.00
N ASP A 239 -11.95 19.84 15.86
CA ASP A 239 -11.92 20.36 17.23
C ASP A 239 -11.60 21.87 17.32
N GLY A 240 -11.45 22.56 16.19
CA GLY A 240 -11.25 24.02 16.15
C GLY A 240 -9.80 24.46 15.98
N MET A 241 -8.85 23.57 15.75
CA MET A 241 -7.48 23.97 15.40
C MET A 241 -7.40 24.47 13.95
N THR A 242 -6.53 25.44 13.69
CA THR A 242 -6.36 26.02 12.35
C THR A 242 -5.00 25.69 11.76
N PRO A 243 -4.85 25.70 10.41
CA PRO A 243 -3.57 25.37 9.76
C PRO A 243 -2.37 26.20 10.23
N ASP A 244 -2.60 27.42 10.71
CA ASP A 244 -1.58 28.37 11.17
C ASP A 244 -1.29 28.27 12.67
N MET A 245 -2.11 27.54 13.42
CA MET A 245 -1.87 27.31 14.85
C MET A 245 -0.56 26.55 15.03
N LEU A 246 0.26 26.99 15.99
CA LEU A 246 1.53 26.37 16.30
C LEU A 246 1.30 25.04 17.04
N VAL A 247 1.92 23.99 16.54
CA VAL A 247 1.95 22.68 17.19
C VAL A 247 3.32 22.47 17.83
N SER A 248 3.30 22.01 19.07
CA SER A 248 4.51 21.75 19.83
C SER A 248 5.38 20.69 19.16
N GLY A 249 6.68 20.94 19.14
CA GLY A 249 7.69 19.94 18.81
C GLY A 249 8.48 19.46 20.02
N ALA A 250 8.01 19.76 21.24
CA ALA A 250 8.69 19.37 22.46
C ALA A 250 8.77 17.83 22.63
N PRO A 251 9.83 17.31 23.26
CA PRO A 251 9.95 15.88 23.55
C PRO A 251 8.75 15.34 24.35
N ILE A 252 8.31 14.13 24.03
CA ILE A 252 7.25 13.42 24.76
C ILE A 252 7.86 12.21 25.44
N LYS A 253 7.62 12.08 26.75
CA LYS A 253 7.93 10.87 27.51
C LYS A 253 6.68 10.43 28.25
N ARG A 254 6.20 9.21 27.95
CA ARG A 254 5.03 8.60 28.61
C ARG A 254 5.41 7.16 28.97
N GLY A 255 5.60 6.91 30.25
CA GLY A 255 6.19 5.64 30.72
C GLY A 255 7.56 5.40 30.07
N GLY A 256 7.74 4.21 29.50
CA GLY A 256 8.97 3.83 28.77
C GLY A 256 9.01 4.23 27.29
N TRP A 257 7.99 4.91 26.77
CA TRP A 257 7.92 5.29 25.35
C TRP A 257 8.34 6.74 25.14
N MET A 258 9.24 6.93 24.18
CA MET A 258 9.75 8.23 23.72
C MET A 258 9.79 8.23 22.19
N PRO A 259 8.80 8.84 21.49
CA PRO A 259 8.83 8.90 20.04
C PRO A 259 9.96 9.82 19.55
N HIS A 260 10.45 9.54 18.35
CA HIS A 260 11.36 10.40 17.61
C HIS A 260 10.76 10.72 16.23
N ASN A 261 11.25 11.80 15.61
CA ASN A 261 10.97 12.09 14.21
C ASN A 261 11.72 11.14 13.28
N PHE A 262 11.37 11.16 12.00
CA PHE A 262 11.96 10.27 11.00
C PHE A 262 13.49 10.45 10.85
N ASP A 263 14.01 11.67 11.08
CA ASP A 263 15.44 11.99 11.08
C ASP A 263 16.16 11.58 12.39
N GLY A 264 15.44 10.97 13.33
CA GLY A 264 15.96 10.58 14.65
C GLY A 264 15.89 11.68 15.71
N SER A 265 15.44 12.90 15.37
CA SER A 265 15.35 13.98 16.35
C SER A 265 14.28 13.71 17.41
N THR A 266 14.57 14.07 18.66
CA THR A 266 13.62 13.95 19.79
C THR A 266 12.80 15.22 20.02
N SER A 267 13.03 16.25 19.20
CA SER A 267 12.29 17.50 19.21
C SER A 267 12.31 18.20 17.84
N HIS A 268 11.44 19.19 17.67
CA HIS A 268 11.53 20.22 16.64
C HIS A 268 11.00 21.55 17.19
N ALA A 269 11.22 22.66 16.48
CA ALA A 269 10.63 23.95 16.85
C ALA A 269 9.10 23.90 16.77
N ASN A 270 8.41 24.76 17.52
CA ASN A 270 6.97 24.95 17.33
C ASN A 270 6.73 25.47 15.91
N VAL A 271 5.90 24.77 15.15
CA VAL A 271 5.65 25.08 13.74
C VAL A 271 4.14 25.11 13.47
N PRO A 272 3.68 25.86 12.47
CA PRO A 272 2.28 25.80 12.04
C PRO A 272 1.85 24.37 11.72
N MET A 273 0.60 24.01 12.06
CA MET A 273 0.06 22.68 11.84
C MET A 273 0.19 22.22 10.38
N LYS A 274 0.03 23.13 9.40
CA LYS A 274 0.25 22.84 7.98
C LYS A 274 1.69 22.42 7.66
N ILE A 275 2.69 23.02 8.32
CA ILE A 275 4.09 22.67 8.18
C ILE A 275 4.38 21.33 8.87
N ALA A 276 3.81 21.11 10.05
CA ALA A 276 3.95 19.85 10.77
C ALA A 276 3.45 18.65 9.95
N LEU A 277 2.30 18.79 9.28
CA LEU A 277 1.78 17.76 8.37
C LEU A 277 2.67 17.58 7.13
N ALA A 278 3.09 18.69 6.50
CA ALA A 278 3.92 18.68 5.30
C ALA A 278 5.29 18.02 5.51
N LYS A 279 5.92 18.27 6.67
CA LYS A 279 7.19 17.63 7.08
C LYS A 279 6.98 16.28 7.77
N SER A 280 5.72 15.91 8.05
CA SER A 280 5.35 14.65 8.65
C SER A 280 6.01 14.43 10.01
N TYR A 281 6.08 15.45 10.86
CA TYR A 281 6.65 15.31 12.21
C TYR A 281 5.84 14.34 13.07
N ASN A 282 6.53 13.43 13.76
CA ASN A 282 5.91 12.42 14.60
C ASN A 282 5.40 13.05 15.90
N LEU A 283 6.22 13.92 16.50
CA LEU A 283 5.93 14.56 17.79
C LEU A 283 4.69 15.46 17.68
N ALA A 284 4.61 16.26 16.61
CA ALA A 284 3.41 17.05 16.34
C ALA A 284 2.13 16.20 16.24
N ALA A 285 2.17 15.04 15.56
CA ALA A 285 1.00 14.16 15.45
C ALA A 285 0.58 13.59 16.82
N VAL A 286 1.56 13.29 17.69
CA VAL A 286 1.29 12.79 19.05
C VAL A 286 0.74 13.89 19.94
N HIS A 287 1.29 15.11 19.89
CA HIS A 287 0.76 16.28 20.61
C HIS A 287 -0.67 16.60 20.19
N LEU A 288 -0.96 16.56 18.89
CA LEU A 288 -2.33 16.75 18.39
C LEU A 288 -3.29 15.66 18.91
N LEU A 289 -2.88 14.39 18.91
CA LEU A 289 -3.71 13.33 19.46
C LEU A 289 -3.91 13.46 20.98
N GLU A 290 -2.89 13.93 21.72
CA GLU A 290 -3.02 14.18 23.16
C GLU A 290 -4.00 15.32 23.44
N GLN A 291 -3.97 16.39 22.62
CA GLN A 291 -4.85 17.54 22.77
C GLN A 291 -6.31 17.23 22.37
N VAL A 292 -6.51 16.55 21.24
CA VAL A 292 -7.85 16.15 20.74
C VAL A 292 -8.43 14.99 21.55
N GLY A 293 -7.58 14.14 22.09
CA GLY A 293 -7.95 12.93 22.82
C GLY A 293 -8.01 11.69 21.94
N ILE A 294 -7.51 10.57 22.49
CA ILE A 294 -7.40 9.26 21.81
C ILE A 294 -8.76 8.77 21.29
N GLN A 295 -9.83 8.96 22.06
CA GLN A 295 -11.18 8.53 21.68
C GLN A 295 -11.70 9.28 20.45
N ALA A 296 -11.53 10.61 20.41
CA ALA A 296 -11.92 11.42 19.28
C ALA A 296 -11.11 11.06 18.01
N GLY A 297 -9.80 10.85 18.16
CA GLY A 297 -8.95 10.34 17.07
C GLY A 297 -9.42 8.98 16.54
N GLY A 298 -9.75 8.05 17.44
CA GLY A 298 -10.25 6.72 17.07
C GLY A 298 -11.63 6.77 16.39
N GLN A 299 -12.53 7.64 16.84
CA GLN A 299 -13.82 7.85 16.17
C GLN A 299 -13.66 8.48 14.78
N MET A 300 -12.72 9.44 14.63
CA MET A 300 -12.41 10.04 13.34
C MET A 300 -11.94 8.98 12.34
N VAL A 301 -10.98 8.13 12.72
CA VAL A 301 -10.51 7.01 11.90
C VAL A 301 -11.68 6.09 11.47
N ARG A 302 -12.54 5.70 12.42
CA ARG A 302 -13.69 4.83 12.13
C ARG A 302 -14.68 5.48 11.17
N ARG A 303 -14.97 6.78 11.31
CA ARG A 303 -15.83 7.53 10.37
C ARG A 303 -15.29 7.46 8.94
N PHE A 304 -13.98 7.52 8.77
CA PHE A 304 -13.30 7.37 7.47
C PHE A 304 -13.29 5.93 6.94
N GLY A 305 -13.83 4.96 7.68
CA GLY A 305 -14.09 3.61 7.18
C GLY A 305 -12.92 2.65 7.28
N ILE A 306 -11.92 2.96 8.10
CA ILE A 306 -10.89 1.99 8.49
C ILE A 306 -11.52 1.04 9.50
N THR A 307 -11.61 -0.23 9.14
CA THR A 307 -12.37 -1.23 9.93
C THR A 307 -11.59 -1.70 11.16
N ASN A 308 -10.27 -1.83 11.04
CA ASN A 308 -9.41 -2.19 12.16
C ASN A 308 -9.34 -1.02 13.15
N PRO A 309 -9.76 -1.22 14.42
CA PRO A 309 -9.78 -0.14 15.39
C PRO A 309 -8.40 0.47 15.64
N MET A 310 -8.37 1.79 15.76
CA MET A 310 -7.19 2.50 16.26
C MET A 310 -6.87 2.02 17.69
N ALA A 311 -5.61 1.67 17.95
CA ALA A 311 -5.19 1.30 19.29
C ALA A 311 -5.47 2.47 20.27
N PRO A 312 -5.99 2.21 21.48
CA PRO A 312 -6.37 3.25 22.43
C PRO A 312 -5.14 3.81 23.18
N SER A 313 -4.14 4.28 22.44
CA SER A 313 -2.87 4.77 22.97
C SER A 313 -2.26 5.86 22.07
N LEU A 314 -1.43 6.74 22.62
CA LEU A 314 -0.76 7.81 21.87
C LEU A 314 0.12 7.33 20.70
N PRO A 315 0.85 6.19 20.77
CA PRO A 315 1.59 5.65 19.62
C PRO A 315 0.73 5.43 18.37
N SER A 316 -0.59 5.26 18.51
CA SER A 316 -1.50 5.09 17.38
C SER A 316 -1.51 6.28 16.41
N ALA A 317 -1.15 7.49 16.87
CA ALA A 317 -1.00 8.68 16.01
C ALA A 317 0.02 8.48 14.88
N LEU A 318 0.93 7.52 15.03
CA LEU A 318 2.00 7.23 14.08
C LEU A 318 1.61 6.18 13.03
N GLY A 319 0.37 5.68 13.04
CA GLY A 319 -0.12 4.73 12.04
C GLY A 319 0.32 3.29 12.28
N ALA A 320 0.42 2.88 13.55
CA ALA A 320 0.71 1.50 13.95
C ALA A 320 -0.45 0.52 13.72
N SER A 321 -1.66 1.03 13.45
CA SER A 321 -2.83 0.23 13.07
C SER A 321 -2.73 -0.23 11.61
N GLU A 322 -3.18 -1.46 11.38
CA GLU A 322 -3.16 -2.08 10.05
C GLU A 322 -4.43 -1.76 9.27
N ALA A 323 -4.29 -1.47 7.98
CA ALA A 323 -5.40 -1.28 7.05
C ALA A 323 -5.01 -1.80 5.67
N SER A 324 -6.01 -2.13 4.84
CA SER A 324 -5.78 -2.43 3.43
C SER A 324 -5.55 -1.16 2.60
N LEU A 325 -4.92 -1.31 1.44
CA LEU A 325 -4.75 -0.19 0.50
C LEU A 325 -6.09 0.35 0.01
N LEU A 326 -7.07 -0.52 -0.24
CA LEU A 326 -8.41 -0.12 -0.66
C LEU A 326 -9.12 0.74 0.39
N GLU A 327 -9.06 0.34 1.67
CA GLU A 327 -9.65 1.11 2.77
C GLU A 327 -9.02 2.49 2.89
N MET A 328 -7.68 2.56 2.90
CA MET A 328 -6.96 3.82 3.00
C MET A 328 -7.20 4.74 1.80
N THR A 329 -7.22 4.19 0.58
CA THR A 329 -7.51 4.98 -0.63
C THR A 329 -8.94 5.49 -0.64
N SER A 330 -9.91 4.66 -0.21
CA SER A 330 -11.31 5.05 -0.05
C SER A 330 -11.47 6.14 1.02
N ALA A 331 -10.76 6.04 2.15
CA ALA A 331 -10.76 7.07 3.18
C ALA A 331 -10.28 8.42 2.61
N TYR A 332 -9.18 8.43 1.84
CA TYR A 332 -8.64 9.64 1.22
C TYR A 332 -9.57 10.26 0.18
N SER A 333 -10.44 9.46 -0.47
CA SER A 333 -11.42 9.97 -1.43
C SER A 333 -12.42 10.97 -0.83
N ALA A 334 -12.60 10.95 0.50
CA ALA A 334 -13.52 11.86 1.17
C ALA A 334 -13.04 13.33 1.17
N PHE A 335 -11.74 13.57 1.14
CA PHE A 335 -11.18 14.94 1.19
C PHE A 335 -11.53 15.78 -0.05
N PRO A 336 -11.23 15.34 -1.28
CA PRO A 336 -11.64 16.09 -2.48
C PRO A 336 -13.17 16.11 -2.65
N ASN A 337 -13.87 15.14 -2.06
CA ASN A 337 -15.32 15.03 -2.06
C ASN A 337 -15.99 15.69 -0.84
N LYS A 338 -15.43 16.80 -0.35
CA LYS A 338 -16.06 17.70 0.64
C LYS A 338 -16.47 17.01 1.96
N GLY A 339 -15.72 16.00 2.38
CA GLY A 339 -15.99 15.24 3.60
C GLY A 339 -17.04 14.15 3.44
N VAL A 340 -17.42 13.80 2.20
CA VAL A 340 -18.30 12.68 1.88
C VAL A 340 -17.46 11.53 1.34
N ARG A 341 -17.38 10.45 2.11
CA ARG A 341 -16.75 9.20 1.66
C ARG A 341 -17.73 8.42 0.79
N VAL A 342 -17.28 8.00 -0.37
CA VAL A 342 -17.96 7.04 -1.24
C VAL A 342 -17.46 5.63 -0.93
N HIS A 343 -18.37 4.66 -0.84
CA HIS A 343 -17.98 3.26 -0.66
C HIS A 343 -17.43 2.70 -1.97
N PRO A 344 -16.25 2.05 -1.95
CA PRO A 344 -15.62 1.57 -3.17
C PRO A 344 -16.36 0.35 -3.73
N HIS A 345 -16.55 0.30 -5.04
CA HIS A 345 -17.19 -0.84 -5.70
C HIS A 345 -16.56 -1.18 -7.07
N LEU A 346 -16.57 -2.46 -7.40
CA LEU A 346 -16.01 -3.03 -8.63
C LEU A 346 -17.08 -3.37 -9.69
N ILE A 347 -18.35 -3.46 -9.29
CA ILE A 347 -19.47 -3.91 -10.12
C ILE A 347 -20.44 -2.75 -10.30
N ARG A 348 -20.81 -2.42 -11.54
CA ARG A 348 -21.90 -1.48 -11.83
C ARG A 348 -23.23 -2.20 -11.95
N LYS A 349 -23.27 -3.32 -12.68
CA LYS A 349 -24.49 -4.09 -12.94
C LYS A 349 -24.20 -5.57 -13.05
N VAL A 350 -25.16 -6.38 -12.60
CA VAL A 350 -25.19 -7.83 -12.82
C VAL A 350 -26.50 -8.18 -13.49
N TYR A 351 -26.42 -8.91 -14.60
CA TYR A 351 -27.59 -9.47 -15.27
C TYR A 351 -27.52 -10.99 -15.24
N SER A 352 -28.68 -11.63 -15.18
CA SER A 352 -28.82 -13.07 -15.42
C SER A 352 -28.55 -13.41 -16.89
N ARG A 353 -28.47 -14.71 -17.19
CA ARG A 353 -28.27 -15.22 -18.55
C ARG A 353 -29.35 -14.74 -19.54
N ASP A 354 -30.60 -14.70 -19.10
CA ASP A 354 -31.78 -14.24 -19.83
C ASP A 354 -31.90 -12.71 -19.94
N GLY A 355 -31.00 -11.95 -19.29
CA GLY A 355 -30.94 -10.49 -19.38
C GLY A 355 -31.76 -9.75 -18.31
N THR A 356 -32.25 -10.45 -17.30
CA THR A 356 -32.90 -9.84 -16.13
C THR A 356 -31.85 -9.14 -15.27
N LEU A 357 -32.10 -7.88 -14.87
CA LEU A 357 -31.21 -7.14 -13.96
C LEU A 357 -31.32 -7.73 -12.56
N LEU A 358 -30.20 -8.21 -12.02
CA LEU A 358 -30.10 -8.77 -10.67
C LEU A 358 -29.61 -7.72 -9.66
N GLU A 359 -28.62 -6.93 -10.07
CA GLU A 359 -28.03 -5.90 -9.22
C GLU A 359 -27.59 -4.70 -10.05
N GLU A 360 -27.75 -3.52 -9.45
CA GLU A 360 -27.19 -2.27 -9.92
C GLU A 360 -26.58 -1.54 -8.72
N SER A 361 -25.31 -1.15 -8.86
CA SER A 361 -24.58 -0.45 -7.80
C SER A 361 -25.29 0.86 -7.47
N LYS A 362 -25.53 1.05 -6.16
CA LYS A 362 -26.01 2.30 -5.62
C LYS A 362 -24.83 3.08 -5.08
N ASN A 363 -24.81 4.38 -5.32
CA ASN A 363 -23.84 5.28 -4.71
C ASN A 363 -24.08 5.35 -3.20
N VAL A 364 -23.46 4.44 -2.45
CA VAL A 364 -23.49 4.47 -0.98
C VAL A 364 -22.45 5.49 -0.51
N THR A 365 -22.92 6.49 0.22
CA THR A 365 -22.09 7.58 0.73
C THR A 365 -22.21 7.72 2.23
N SER A 366 -21.14 8.16 2.88
CA SER A 366 -21.12 8.48 4.30
C SER A 366 -20.50 9.86 4.49
N LYS A 367 -21.20 10.78 5.17
CA LYS A 367 -20.61 12.06 5.57
C LYS A 367 -19.65 11.82 6.73
N VAL A 368 -18.35 11.90 6.46
CA VAL A 368 -17.30 11.58 7.42
C VAL A 368 -16.72 12.81 8.10
N THR A 369 -16.85 14.00 7.52
CA THR A 369 -16.60 15.30 8.16
C THR A 369 -17.33 16.41 7.39
N ASN A 370 -17.26 17.65 7.84
CA ASN A 370 -17.87 18.78 7.14
C ASN A 370 -16.95 19.31 6.01
N GLU A 371 -17.53 20.10 5.10
CA GLU A 371 -16.83 20.62 3.92
C GLU A 371 -15.64 21.53 4.27
N TYR A 372 -15.78 22.37 5.31
CA TYR A 372 -14.70 23.24 5.79
C TYR A 372 -13.48 22.42 6.21
N VAL A 373 -13.68 21.41 7.07
CA VAL A 373 -12.61 20.55 7.57
C VAL A 373 -11.96 19.78 6.42
N ALA A 374 -12.76 19.18 5.54
CA ALA A 374 -12.25 18.41 4.42
C ALA A 374 -11.38 19.24 3.47
N LEU A 375 -11.86 20.43 3.07
CA LEU A 375 -11.11 21.30 2.14
C LEU A 375 -9.92 21.99 2.82
N THR A 376 -9.99 22.26 4.13
CA THR A 376 -8.82 22.68 4.92
C THR A 376 -7.74 21.60 4.89
N MET A 377 -8.12 20.33 5.06
CA MET A 377 -7.20 19.20 4.94
C MET A 377 -6.65 19.04 3.51
N VAL A 378 -7.45 19.31 2.47
CA VAL A 378 -6.95 19.38 1.08
C VAL A 378 -5.83 20.42 0.97
N GLU A 379 -6.03 21.65 1.42
CA GLU A 379 -4.99 22.70 1.37
C GLU A 379 -3.72 22.30 2.15
N MET A 380 -3.86 21.69 3.34
CA MET A 380 -2.70 21.21 4.10
C MET A 380 -1.97 20.06 3.38
N MET A 381 -2.69 19.13 2.77
CA MET A 381 -2.12 18.03 1.99
C MET A 381 -1.53 18.48 0.65
N ARG A 382 -1.97 19.61 0.09
CA ARG A 382 -1.27 20.28 -1.01
C ARG A 382 0.11 20.77 -0.56
N GLY A 383 0.25 21.22 0.69
CA GLY A 383 1.55 21.55 1.27
C GLY A 383 2.54 20.37 1.33
N VAL A 384 2.03 19.14 1.46
CA VAL A 384 2.86 17.92 1.44
C VAL A 384 3.50 17.72 0.06
N VAL A 385 2.76 18.01 -1.02
CA VAL A 385 3.26 17.90 -2.41
C VAL A 385 3.98 19.16 -2.88
N ASN A 386 3.72 20.32 -2.26
CA ASN A 386 4.35 21.60 -2.61
C ASN A 386 5.49 21.95 -1.63
N GLY A 387 6.53 21.10 -1.57
CA GLY A 387 7.72 21.33 -0.73
C GLY A 387 7.76 20.53 0.59
N GLY A 388 6.78 19.67 0.82
CA GLY A 388 6.79 18.67 1.89
C GLY A 388 7.45 17.35 1.48
N THR A 389 7.08 16.27 2.18
CA THR A 389 7.66 14.93 1.97
C THR A 389 7.31 14.29 0.62
N ALA A 390 6.39 14.86 -0.15
CA ALA A 390 5.95 14.37 -1.46
C ALA A 390 6.22 15.39 -2.59
N SER A 391 7.28 16.19 -2.47
CA SER A 391 7.60 17.26 -3.43
C SER A 391 7.75 16.81 -4.89
N GLY A 392 8.09 15.54 -5.12
CA GLY A 392 8.17 14.95 -6.46
C GLY A 392 6.84 14.46 -7.04
N ALA A 393 5.71 14.64 -6.35
CA ALA A 393 4.42 14.09 -6.77
C ALA A 393 3.86 14.82 -8.00
N ALA A 394 3.42 14.05 -9.00
CA ALA A 394 2.96 14.57 -10.28
C ALA A 394 1.81 13.76 -10.87
N ALA A 395 0.90 14.46 -11.56
CA ALA A 395 -0.27 13.89 -12.22
C ALA A 395 -0.60 14.65 -13.51
N ALA A 396 0.35 14.73 -14.45
CA ALA A 396 0.22 15.42 -15.73
C ALA A 396 -0.24 16.90 -15.62
N GLY A 397 0.26 17.60 -14.60
CA GLY A 397 -0.08 19.00 -14.35
C GLY A 397 -1.48 19.23 -13.77
N GLN A 398 -2.17 18.18 -13.33
CA GLN A 398 -3.37 18.29 -12.51
C GLN A 398 -3.04 18.78 -11.10
N PRO A 399 -3.93 19.54 -10.45
CA PRO A 399 -3.82 19.80 -9.02
C PRO A 399 -3.79 18.50 -8.22
N LEU A 400 -2.87 18.43 -7.27
CA LEU A 400 -2.59 17.23 -6.50
C LEU A 400 -2.50 17.56 -5.02
N ALA A 401 -2.99 16.65 -4.19
CA ALA A 401 -2.76 16.60 -2.76
C ALA A 401 -2.48 15.15 -2.37
N GLY A 402 -1.79 14.91 -1.26
CA GLY A 402 -1.53 13.54 -0.82
C GLY A 402 -0.62 13.44 0.39
N LYS A 403 -0.29 12.20 0.75
CA LYS A 403 0.57 11.91 1.89
C LYS A 403 1.42 10.67 1.65
N THR A 404 2.70 10.77 2.02
CA THR A 404 3.59 9.63 2.14
C THR A 404 3.37 8.90 3.47
N GLY A 405 3.42 7.57 3.43
CA GLY A 405 3.54 6.71 4.58
C GLY A 405 4.87 5.95 4.55
N THR A 406 5.52 5.85 5.70
CA THR A 406 6.73 5.06 5.89
C THR A 406 6.59 4.40 7.26
N VAL A 407 6.70 3.08 7.30
CA VAL A 407 6.78 2.31 8.55
C VAL A 407 8.24 2.25 9.01
N ASN A 408 8.45 2.04 10.31
CA ASN A 408 9.80 1.85 10.88
C ASN A 408 10.57 0.77 10.10
N ASP A 409 11.90 0.90 10.07
CA ASP A 409 12.82 0.01 9.34
C ASP A 409 12.59 -0.08 7.82
N HIS A 410 11.73 0.77 7.26
CA HIS A 410 11.41 0.82 5.84
C HIS A 410 10.82 -0.49 5.30
N THR A 411 10.05 -1.22 6.11
CA THR A 411 9.41 -2.49 5.67
C THR A 411 8.25 -2.26 4.72
N ASP A 412 7.53 -1.15 4.93
CA ASP A 412 6.34 -0.78 4.18
C ASP A 412 6.39 0.71 3.86
N VAL A 413 6.16 1.02 2.59
CA VAL A 413 6.11 2.39 2.10
C VAL A 413 4.83 2.61 1.29
N TRP A 414 4.24 3.78 1.51
CA TRP A 414 2.95 4.15 0.96
C TRP A 414 3.03 5.52 0.31
N PHE A 415 2.22 5.71 -0.71
CA PHE A 415 1.81 7.03 -1.13
C PHE A 415 0.33 6.99 -1.52
N ILE A 416 -0.46 7.88 -0.92
CA ILE A 416 -1.86 8.06 -1.27
C ILE A 416 -2.04 9.51 -1.66
N GLY A 417 -2.39 9.72 -2.92
CA GLY A 417 -2.60 11.04 -3.49
C GLY A 417 -3.92 11.10 -4.24
N TYR A 418 -4.42 12.30 -4.44
CA TYR A 418 -5.67 12.52 -5.14
C TYR A 418 -5.70 13.85 -5.88
N THR A 419 -6.43 13.83 -6.98
CA THR A 419 -6.91 15.00 -7.72
C THR A 419 -8.35 15.30 -7.24
N PRO A 420 -9.05 16.33 -7.77
CA PRO A 420 -10.46 16.53 -7.45
C PRO A 420 -11.38 15.35 -7.77
N THR A 421 -10.98 14.47 -8.71
CA THR A 421 -11.83 13.37 -9.21
C THR A 421 -11.30 11.98 -8.87
N TYR A 422 -9.98 11.76 -8.83
CA TYR A 422 -9.40 10.43 -8.61
C TYR A 422 -8.50 10.41 -7.38
N ALA A 423 -8.72 9.43 -6.51
CA ALA A 423 -7.83 9.07 -5.42
C ALA A 423 -7.08 7.78 -5.76
N THR A 424 -5.76 7.80 -5.66
CA THR A 424 -4.90 6.67 -5.99
C THR A 424 -3.95 6.39 -4.84
N GLY A 425 -3.96 5.14 -4.39
CA GLY A 425 -3.03 4.64 -3.39
C GLY A 425 -2.05 3.66 -4.02
N VAL A 426 -0.82 3.70 -3.52
CA VAL A 426 0.22 2.70 -3.79
C VAL A 426 0.82 2.24 -2.46
N TRP A 427 1.02 0.93 -2.34
CA TRP A 427 1.85 0.30 -1.32
C TRP A 427 3.00 -0.45 -1.99
N MET A 428 4.14 -0.53 -1.30
CA MET A 428 5.28 -1.37 -1.65
C MET A 428 5.89 -1.97 -0.38
N GLY A 429 6.20 -3.26 -0.42
CA GLY A 429 6.71 -4.01 0.72
C GLY A 429 6.87 -5.51 0.42
N ASN A 430 7.49 -6.24 1.35
CA ASN A 430 7.49 -7.71 1.30
C ASN A 430 6.22 -8.23 1.99
N PRO A 431 5.34 -8.97 1.30
CA PRO A 431 4.10 -9.39 1.91
C PRO A 431 4.26 -10.49 2.97
N GLU A 432 5.33 -11.29 2.89
CA GLU A 432 5.52 -12.46 3.76
C GLU A 432 6.41 -12.15 4.97
N ARG A 433 7.34 -11.21 4.82
CA ARG A 433 8.37 -10.92 5.83
C ARG A 433 8.48 -9.43 6.10
N LYS A 434 8.77 -9.08 7.36
CA LYS A 434 9.17 -7.72 7.75
C LYS A 434 10.61 -7.46 7.31
N GLU A 435 10.79 -7.23 6.02
CA GLU A 435 12.08 -7.03 5.38
C GLU A 435 12.27 -5.55 5.02
N SER A 436 13.42 -4.97 5.37
CA SER A 436 13.74 -3.61 4.99
C SER A 436 13.88 -3.48 3.48
N LEU A 437 13.23 -2.46 2.90
CA LEU A 437 13.38 -2.11 1.48
C LEU A 437 14.68 -1.35 1.18
N GLY A 438 15.51 -1.11 2.20
CA GLY A 438 16.79 -0.42 2.10
C GLY A 438 16.78 0.96 2.76
N ARG A 439 17.99 1.43 3.11
CA ARG A 439 18.17 2.71 3.80
C ARG A 439 17.62 3.85 2.95
N GLY A 440 16.78 4.69 3.55
CA GLY A 440 16.19 5.85 2.87
C GLY A 440 15.00 5.51 1.99
N MET A 441 14.54 4.26 1.97
CA MET A 441 13.33 3.88 1.25
C MET A 441 12.09 4.39 2.01
N THR A 442 11.63 5.57 1.61
CA THR A 442 10.43 6.20 2.17
C THR A 442 9.26 6.11 1.21
N GLY A 443 8.05 6.48 1.64
CA GLY A 443 6.91 6.67 0.73
C GLY A 443 7.21 7.53 -0.50
N GLY A 444 8.06 8.56 -0.35
CA GLY A 444 8.46 9.44 -1.45
C GLY A 444 9.46 8.84 -2.43
N VAL A 445 10.18 7.77 -2.04
CA VAL A 445 11.20 7.11 -2.87
C VAL A 445 10.69 5.78 -3.43
N GLY A 446 9.95 5.01 -2.63
CA GLY A 446 9.45 3.68 -3.02
C GLY A 446 8.09 3.74 -3.71
N ALA A 447 7.05 4.24 -3.03
CA ALA A 447 5.68 4.19 -3.55
C ALA A 447 5.37 5.33 -4.54
N LEU A 448 5.88 6.54 -4.30
CA LEU A 448 5.57 7.72 -5.12
C LEU A 448 5.94 7.57 -6.61
N PRO A 449 7.07 6.94 -7.01
CA PRO A 449 7.36 6.74 -8.43
C PRO A 449 6.34 5.88 -9.19
N PHE A 450 5.71 4.92 -8.53
CA PHE A 450 4.62 4.13 -9.12
C PHE A 450 3.38 5.01 -9.30
N PHE A 451 3.01 5.78 -8.28
CA PHE A 451 1.91 6.74 -8.35
C PHE A 451 2.11 7.71 -9.51
N ASN A 452 3.29 8.33 -9.62
CA ASN A 452 3.60 9.28 -10.69
C ASN A 452 3.52 8.63 -12.07
N ALA A 453 4.06 7.43 -12.24
CA ALA A 453 4.03 6.74 -13.52
C ALA A 453 2.59 6.42 -13.97
N PHE A 454 1.74 5.97 -13.04
CA PHE A 454 0.33 5.74 -13.32
C PHE A 454 -0.43 7.04 -13.57
N MET A 455 -0.36 8.01 -12.65
CA MET A 455 -1.15 9.24 -12.71
C MET A 455 -0.74 10.15 -13.87
N ASN A 456 0.55 10.24 -14.22
CA ASN A 456 0.96 11.01 -15.39
C ASN A 456 0.39 10.42 -16.68
N ALA A 457 0.33 9.09 -16.81
CA ALA A 457 -0.23 8.45 -17.99
C ALA A 457 -1.77 8.53 -18.00
N PHE A 458 -2.41 8.19 -16.89
CA PHE A 458 -3.87 8.14 -16.79
C PHE A 458 -4.53 9.53 -16.85
N MET A 459 -3.89 10.57 -16.31
CA MET A 459 -4.45 11.92 -16.26
C MET A 459 -4.13 12.79 -17.48
N LYS A 460 -3.25 12.33 -18.40
CA LYS A 460 -2.69 13.12 -19.50
C LYS A 460 -3.75 13.86 -20.32
N ASP A 461 -4.81 13.14 -20.70
CA ASP A 461 -5.85 13.65 -21.61
C ASP A 461 -7.16 13.98 -20.85
N LYS A 462 -7.11 14.02 -19.52
CA LYS A 462 -8.29 14.32 -18.70
C LYS A 462 -8.45 15.82 -18.47
N PRO A 463 -9.69 16.33 -18.34
CA PRO A 463 -9.93 17.74 -18.02
C PRO A 463 -9.18 18.17 -16.77
N LYS A 464 -8.60 19.39 -16.79
CA LYS A 464 -7.97 19.97 -15.61
C LYS A 464 -9.05 20.55 -14.69
N GLU A 465 -9.28 19.89 -13.56
CA GLU A 465 -10.17 20.37 -12.51
C GLU A 465 -9.39 21.09 -11.43
N SER A 466 -10.03 22.01 -10.71
CA SER A 466 -9.44 22.65 -9.52
C SER A 466 -10.09 22.10 -8.25
N PHE A 467 -9.34 22.06 -7.15
CA PHE A 467 -9.94 21.80 -5.85
C PHE A 467 -10.89 22.94 -5.49
N PRO A 468 -12.05 22.64 -4.87
CA PRO A 468 -12.91 23.68 -4.32
C PRO A 468 -12.16 24.51 -3.26
N SER A 469 -12.43 25.82 -3.21
CA SER A 469 -11.89 26.69 -2.17
C SER A 469 -12.48 26.34 -0.80
N VAL A 470 -11.69 26.52 0.25
CA VAL A 470 -12.16 26.33 1.63
C VAL A 470 -13.31 27.31 1.93
N PRO A 471 -14.50 26.83 2.36
CA PRO A 471 -15.61 27.72 2.72
C PRO A 471 -15.32 28.46 4.04
N PRO A 472 -16.14 29.45 4.42
CA PRO A 472 -16.04 30.08 5.72
C PRO A 472 -16.15 29.09 6.88
N ILE A 473 -15.48 29.39 8.00
CA ILE A 473 -15.52 28.55 9.21
C ILE A 473 -16.98 28.42 9.71
N PRO A 474 -17.51 27.20 9.90
CA PRO A 474 -18.84 26.97 10.47
C PRO A 474 -18.97 27.54 11.89
N ALA A 475 -20.20 27.88 12.30
CA ALA A 475 -20.47 28.50 13.60
C ALA A 475 -20.07 27.58 14.77
N GLU A 476 -20.26 26.28 14.62
CA GLU A 476 -19.90 25.27 15.61
C GLU A 476 -18.39 25.24 15.85
N ILE A 477 -17.61 25.26 14.77
CA ILE A 477 -16.13 25.29 14.85
C ILE A 477 -15.65 26.63 15.40
N LYS A 478 -16.27 27.77 15.03
CA LYS A 478 -15.95 29.07 15.65
C LYS A 478 -16.19 29.04 17.16
N THR A 479 -17.25 28.39 17.61
CA THR A 479 -17.56 28.28 19.04
C THR A 479 -16.50 27.43 19.77
N LEU A 480 -16.08 26.33 19.16
CA LEU A 480 -14.97 25.50 19.68
C LEU A 480 -13.66 26.28 19.72
N MET A 481 -13.34 27.05 18.68
CA MET A 481 -12.16 27.92 18.64
C MET A 481 -12.13 28.91 19.81
N GLU A 482 -13.23 29.63 20.05
CA GLU A 482 -13.29 30.59 21.16
C GLU A 482 -13.22 29.91 22.52
N ARG A 483 -13.85 28.74 22.68
CA ARG A 483 -13.74 27.94 23.90
C ARG A 483 -12.29 27.53 24.15
N ASN A 484 -11.63 26.95 23.16
CA ASN A 484 -10.25 26.45 23.27
C ASN A 484 -9.29 27.61 23.56
N LYS A 485 -9.48 28.77 22.91
CA LYS A 485 -8.71 29.98 23.16
C LYS A 485 -8.86 30.47 24.60
N ARG A 486 -10.09 30.45 25.15
CA ARG A 486 -10.34 30.81 26.56
C ARG A 486 -9.65 29.84 27.51
N GLU A 487 -9.77 28.54 27.26
CA GLU A 487 -9.12 27.51 28.09
C GLU A 487 -7.58 27.62 28.07
N GLU A 488 -6.99 27.98 26.93
CA GLU A 488 -5.56 28.22 26.80
C GLU A 488 -5.10 29.46 27.59
N LEU A 489 -5.86 30.57 27.52
CA LEU A 489 -5.61 31.78 28.31
C LEU A 489 -5.71 31.49 29.82
N GLU A 490 -6.73 30.77 30.26
CA GLU A 490 -6.88 30.37 31.67
C GLU A 490 -5.73 29.48 32.15
N LYS A 491 -5.19 28.61 31.29
CA LYS A 491 -4.01 27.79 31.62
C LYS A 491 -2.76 28.64 31.76
N LEU A 492 -2.57 29.61 30.87
CA LEU A 492 -1.45 30.57 30.94
C LEU A 492 -1.52 31.40 32.22
N GLU A 493 -2.70 31.96 32.55
CA GLU A 493 -2.90 32.72 33.79
C GLU A 493 -2.62 31.89 35.04
N LYS A 494 -3.07 30.62 35.06
CA LYS A 494 -2.78 29.70 36.18
C LYS A 494 -1.29 29.38 36.29
N ALA A 495 -0.60 29.21 35.16
CA ALA A 495 0.84 28.99 35.13
C ALA A 495 1.62 30.21 35.65
N ASP A 496 1.23 31.42 35.24
CA ASP A 496 1.81 32.68 35.71
C ASP A 496 1.58 32.86 37.22
N GLN A 497 0.36 32.61 37.70
CA GLN A 497 0.05 32.67 39.13
C GLN A 497 0.85 31.63 39.94
N ALA A 498 1.04 30.42 39.39
CA ALA A 498 1.86 29.40 40.03
C ALA A 498 3.34 29.79 40.08
N ALA A 499 3.87 30.38 38.99
CA ALA A 499 5.23 30.90 38.95
C ALA A 499 5.45 32.00 40.00
N ILE A 500 4.53 32.96 40.10
CA ILE A 500 4.54 34.03 41.11
C ILE A 500 4.49 33.45 42.53
N ARG A 501 3.62 32.46 42.81
CA ARG A 501 3.53 31.82 44.14
C ARG A 501 4.75 30.98 44.50
N SER A 502 5.45 30.43 43.51
CA SER A 502 6.67 29.63 43.70
C SER A 502 7.92 30.47 43.94
N GLY A 503 7.82 31.81 43.88
CA GLY A 503 8.97 32.70 44.06
C GLY A 503 9.93 32.72 42.85
N ALA A 504 9.53 32.14 41.73
CA ALA A 504 10.26 32.21 40.47
C ALA A 504 10.02 33.57 39.78
N THR A 505 10.40 34.66 40.46
CA THR A 505 10.57 35.96 39.83
C THR A 505 12.03 36.10 39.44
N ASP A 506 12.32 35.96 38.14
CA ASP A 506 13.59 36.44 37.60
C ASP A 506 13.69 37.95 37.85
N SER A 507 14.70 38.31 38.62
CA SER A 507 15.18 39.68 38.71
C SER A 507 15.89 40.02 37.40
N SER A 508 15.17 40.64 36.46
CA SER A 508 15.81 41.49 35.46
C SER A 508 14.99 42.76 35.30
N GLY A 509 15.66 43.87 35.57
CA GLY A 509 15.06 45.18 35.72
C GLY A 509 14.40 45.71 34.45
N SER A 510 13.37 46.49 34.69
CA SER A 510 12.87 47.52 33.79
C SER A 510 14.01 48.27 33.10
N SER A 511 14.02 48.24 31.77
CA SER A 511 14.37 49.43 30.99
C SER A 511 13.32 49.62 29.89
N SER A 512 12.57 50.69 30.03
CA SER A 512 11.67 51.21 29.02
C SER A 512 12.48 51.86 27.90
N ALA A 513 12.16 51.52 26.66
CA ALA A 513 12.44 52.39 25.52
C ALA A 513 11.37 52.18 24.44
N THR A 514 10.54 53.21 24.32
CA THR A 514 9.71 53.52 23.16
C THR A 514 10.54 53.66 21.89
N GLY A 515 9.98 53.26 20.73
CA GLY A 515 10.47 53.77 19.44
C GLY A 515 10.41 52.80 18.26
N SER A 516 9.39 53.00 17.41
CA SER A 516 9.46 53.02 15.93
C SER A 516 10.12 51.88 15.15
N VAL A 517 9.32 51.34 14.23
CA VAL A 517 9.74 50.61 13.00
C VAL A 517 10.70 51.48 12.17
N PRO A 518 11.78 50.91 11.60
CA PRO A 518 11.89 50.97 10.14
C PRO A 518 12.45 49.71 9.44
N ALA A 519 11.98 49.61 8.19
CA ALA A 519 12.40 48.90 7.00
C ALA A 519 13.77 48.18 6.91
N ALA A 520 13.74 47.11 6.11
CA ALA A 520 14.89 46.43 5.51
C ALA A 520 15.80 47.35 4.68
N PRO A 521 17.06 46.91 4.47
CA PRO A 521 17.65 47.02 3.13
C PRO A 521 18.33 45.73 2.66
N ALA A 522 18.53 45.70 1.34
CA ALA A 522 18.99 44.60 0.51
C ALA A 522 20.53 44.46 0.45
N ALA A 523 20.95 43.26 0.04
CA ALA A 523 22.10 42.85 -0.77
C ALA A 523 23.47 43.57 -0.64
N THR A 524 24.56 42.80 -0.52
CA THR A 524 25.50 42.49 -1.63
C THR A 524 26.69 41.61 -1.20
N ALA A 525 27.36 41.06 -2.22
CA ALA A 525 28.36 39.99 -2.28
C ALA A 525 29.79 40.31 -1.76
N GLY A 526 30.60 39.25 -1.62
CA GLY A 526 32.08 39.25 -1.59
C GLY A 526 32.63 38.26 -0.55
N SER A 527 33.01 37.02 -0.93
CA SER A 527 34.31 36.57 -1.46
C SER A 527 35.28 36.01 -0.38
N ASP A 528 35.56 34.71 -0.52
CA ASP A 528 36.79 33.94 -0.24
C ASP A 528 37.60 34.09 1.07
N SER A 529 37.79 32.96 1.76
CA SER A 529 39.13 32.40 2.04
C SER A 529 39.10 30.99 2.69
N THR A 530 39.62 30.00 1.96
CA THR A 530 40.61 28.95 2.37
C THR A 530 40.45 28.09 3.64
N GLY A 531 40.49 26.75 3.41
CA GLY A 531 41.23 25.72 4.18
C GLY A 531 40.78 25.44 5.62
N THR A 532 40.46 24.22 6.05
CA THR A 532 41.36 23.06 6.09
C THR A 532 40.55 21.79 6.38
N ALA A 533 40.98 20.66 5.83
CA ALA A 533 40.40 19.34 6.04
C ALA A 533 40.59 18.81 7.47
N ALA A 534 39.59 18.10 8.00
CA ALA A 534 39.70 17.25 9.18
C ALA A 534 39.03 15.89 8.91
N ASP A 535 39.77 14.82 9.19
CA ASP A 535 39.41 13.42 8.96
C ASP A 535 38.14 12.97 9.71
N PRO A 536 37.40 11.99 9.17
CA PRO A 536 36.29 11.34 9.88
C PRO A 536 36.81 10.38 10.97
N PRO A 537 36.16 10.32 12.16
CA PRO A 537 36.56 9.38 13.20
C PRO A 537 36.20 7.93 12.83
N LYS A 538 37.16 7.03 13.03
CA LYS A 538 36.99 5.56 12.90
C LYS A 538 35.96 5.03 13.92
N PRO A 539 35.13 4.04 13.55
CA PRO A 539 34.20 3.39 14.46
C PRO A 539 34.92 2.44 15.43
N ASN A 540 34.52 2.47 16.70
CA ASN A 540 34.93 1.49 17.71
C ASN A 540 33.97 0.27 17.66
N PRO A 541 34.44 -0.97 17.87
CA PRO A 541 33.63 -2.17 17.72
C PRO A 541 32.83 -2.45 18.99
N SER A 542 31.50 -2.35 18.92
CA SER A 542 30.62 -2.82 19.98
C SER A 542 30.20 -4.27 19.68
N SER A 543 30.71 -5.17 20.51
CA SER A 543 30.19 -6.52 20.68
C SER A 543 28.79 -6.46 21.26
N ASP A 544 27.79 -7.04 20.58
CA ASP A 544 26.57 -7.51 21.21
C ASP A 544 26.03 -8.70 20.41
N ASN A 545 26.27 -9.90 20.95
CA ASN A 545 25.62 -11.11 20.47
C ASN A 545 24.12 -11.01 20.76
N PRO A 546 23.24 -11.36 19.80
CA PRO A 546 21.81 -11.42 20.06
C PRO A 546 21.49 -12.55 21.06
N PRO A 547 20.58 -12.34 22.03
CA PRO A 547 20.14 -13.40 22.93
C PRO A 547 19.35 -14.48 22.16
N PRO A 548 19.36 -15.74 22.63
CA PRO A 548 18.72 -16.86 21.94
C PRO A 548 17.20 -16.67 21.83
N ILE A 549 16.69 -16.94 20.62
CA ILE A 549 15.29 -16.89 20.22
C ILE A 549 14.50 -17.94 21.03
N LYS A 550 13.45 -17.51 21.74
CA LYS A 550 12.44 -18.43 22.29
C LYS A 550 11.53 -18.94 21.15
N PRO A 551 11.11 -20.23 21.16
CA PRO A 551 10.24 -20.78 20.13
C PRO A 551 8.90 -20.05 20.04
N ALA A 552 8.36 -19.98 18.82
CA ALA A 552 7.09 -19.37 18.49
C ALA A 552 5.95 -19.92 19.36
N ILE A 553 5.10 -19.01 19.84
CA ILE A 553 3.81 -19.34 20.45
C ILE A 553 2.96 -19.97 19.35
N THR A 554 2.58 -21.24 19.54
CA THR A 554 1.62 -21.96 18.71
C THR A 554 0.28 -21.22 18.68
N GLN A 555 -0.27 -21.03 17.47
CA GLN A 555 -1.61 -20.50 17.29
C GLN A 555 -2.64 -21.42 17.98
N PRO A 556 -3.65 -20.88 18.67
CA PRO A 556 -4.75 -21.70 19.16
C PRO A 556 -5.50 -22.29 17.97
N THR A 557 -5.75 -23.60 18.04
CA THR A 557 -6.53 -24.35 17.06
C THR A 557 -7.92 -23.73 16.90
N THR A 558 -8.30 -23.46 15.65
CA THR A 558 -9.66 -23.10 15.28
C THR A 558 -10.60 -24.23 15.70
N ARG A 559 -11.48 -23.94 16.64
CA ARG A 559 -12.57 -24.83 17.05
C ARG A 559 -13.48 -25.04 15.84
N GLU A 560 -13.69 -26.29 15.44
CA GLU A 560 -14.69 -26.65 14.43
C GLU A 560 -16.07 -26.12 14.87
N PRO A 561 -16.92 -25.64 13.94
CA PRO A 561 -18.29 -25.29 14.25
C PRO A 561 -19.09 -26.54 14.64
N ASP A 562 -19.84 -26.45 15.73
CA ASP A 562 -20.75 -27.51 16.17
C ASP A 562 -21.72 -27.93 15.04
N PRO A 563 -22.01 -29.24 14.89
CA PRO A 563 -22.95 -29.70 13.89
C PRO A 563 -24.37 -29.15 14.16
N LYS A 564 -25.01 -28.64 13.10
CA LYS A 564 -26.41 -28.18 13.15
C LYS A 564 -27.33 -29.25 13.75
N PRO A 565 -28.30 -28.87 14.61
CA PRO A 565 -29.34 -29.79 15.07
C PRO A 565 -30.13 -30.36 13.88
N ALA A 566 -30.37 -31.67 13.90
CA ALA A 566 -31.17 -32.36 12.90
C ALA A 566 -32.60 -31.80 12.82
N GLU A 567 -33.10 -31.59 11.60
CA GLU A 567 -34.50 -31.28 11.33
C GLU A 567 -35.40 -32.41 11.86
N VAL A 568 -36.36 -32.05 12.70
CA VAL A 568 -37.44 -32.93 13.14
C VAL A 568 -38.40 -33.13 11.96
N PRO A 569 -38.69 -34.36 11.52
CA PRO A 569 -39.66 -34.57 10.46
C PRO A 569 -41.08 -34.25 10.95
N GLU A 570 -41.79 -33.40 10.19
CA GLU A 570 -43.20 -33.09 10.41
C GLU A 570 -44.05 -34.36 10.41
N GLY A 571 -44.78 -34.55 11.52
CA GLY A 571 -45.66 -35.69 11.74
C GLY A 571 -46.81 -35.77 10.74
N LYS A 572 -46.98 -36.96 10.16
CA LYS A 572 -48.17 -37.38 9.42
C LYS A 572 -49.41 -37.28 10.32
N LYS A 573 -50.40 -36.50 9.89
CA LYS A 573 -51.77 -36.50 10.46
C LYS A 573 -52.40 -37.90 10.33
N PRO A 574 -53.03 -38.47 11.37
CA PRO A 574 -53.71 -39.75 11.27
C PRO A 574 -55.09 -39.59 10.61
N LYS A 575 -55.33 -40.37 9.55
CA LYS A 575 -56.67 -40.63 9.00
C LYS A 575 -57.45 -41.51 9.98
N GLY A 576 -58.56 -40.98 10.51
CA GLY A 576 -59.51 -41.75 11.31
C GLY A 576 -60.22 -42.84 10.48
N LYS A 577 -60.31 -44.04 11.06
CA LYS A 577 -61.21 -45.12 10.65
C LYS A 577 -62.55 -44.98 11.38
N LYS A 578 -63.65 -45.15 10.64
CA LYS A 578 -64.94 -45.74 11.03
C LYS A 578 -65.33 -46.59 9.82
N GLY A 579 -65.74 -47.85 9.88
CA GLY A 579 -66.17 -48.76 10.95
C GLY A 579 -67.12 -49.74 10.24
N ASP A 580 -66.98 -51.03 10.53
CA ASP A 580 -67.90 -52.17 10.30
C ASP A 580 -68.64 -52.32 8.94
N GLY A 581 -68.35 -53.44 8.27
CA GLY A 581 -69.02 -53.90 7.04
C GLY A 581 -68.15 -54.82 6.22
#